data_AF-A0A9U8E5H4-F1
#
_entry.id   AF-A0A9U8E5H4-F1
#
_cell.length_a   1.000
_cell.length_b   1.000
_cell.length_c   1.000
_cell.angle_alpha   90.00
_cell.angle_beta   90.00
_cell.angle_gamma   90.00
#
_symmetry.space_group_name_H-M   'P 1'
#
loop_
_entity.id
_entity.type
_entity.pdbx_description
1 polymer ?
#
loop_
_entity_poly.entity_id
_entity_poly.type
_entity_poly.pdbx_seq_one_letter_code
_entity_poly.pdbx_strand_id
1 'polypeptide(L)'
;MSCLRNFVLVILCPALSLAAFGDPCDVVTSSDLAGSDDQVINVTFPKECLFGAVNWNYPKGSLLLTHAEAAKNFKLCIEEGWTVEISRVQEVKNGHYKTLPLPTKEKPTCTDSSNGEAALLVSAPEGQRYMTMFNYRIVLQSKGGNKH
;
A
#
# COMPACT_ATOMS: atom_id res chain seq x y z
N MET A 1 66.63 -24.51 4.55
CA MET A 1 65.26 -24.92 4.19
C MET A 1 64.34 -24.53 5.33
N SER A 2 63.52 -23.50 5.15
CA SER A 2 62.48 -23.14 6.12
C SER A 2 61.25 -22.68 5.34
N CYS A 3 60.19 -23.48 5.39
CA CYS A 3 58.93 -23.25 4.68
C CYS A 3 58.16 -22.13 5.36
N LEU A 4 58.09 -20.95 4.75
CA LEU A 4 57.11 -19.93 5.10
C LEU A 4 55.72 -20.39 4.62
N ARG A 5 54.93 -20.85 5.59
CA ARG A 5 53.55 -21.32 5.43
C ARG A 5 52.65 -20.09 5.31
N ASN A 6 52.32 -19.70 4.07
CA ASN A 6 51.35 -18.64 3.79
C ASN A 6 49.98 -19.03 4.36
N PHE A 7 49.55 -18.35 5.41
CA PHE A 7 48.18 -18.39 5.90
C PHE A 7 47.32 -17.52 4.98
N VAL A 8 46.54 -18.16 4.11
CA VAL A 8 45.47 -17.50 3.36
C VAL A 8 44.35 -17.20 4.33
N LEU A 9 44.24 -15.95 4.76
CA LEU A 9 43.09 -15.46 5.53
C LEU A 9 41.91 -15.30 4.57
N VAL A 10 41.10 -16.36 4.43
CA VAL A 10 39.82 -16.30 3.72
C VAL A 10 38.89 -15.42 4.56
N ILE A 11 38.75 -14.16 4.14
CA ILE A 11 37.73 -13.25 4.67
C ILE A 11 36.38 -13.81 4.21
N LEU A 12 35.78 -14.66 5.05
CA LEU A 12 34.36 -15.01 4.98
C LEU A 12 33.59 -13.71 5.17
N CYS A 13 33.26 -13.04 4.07
CA CYS A 13 32.28 -11.98 4.06
C CYS A 13 30.97 -12.61 4.54
N PRO A 14 30.47 -12.33 5.75
CA PRO A 14 29.14 -12.78 6.09
C PRO A 14 28.23 -12.05 5.11
N ALA A 15 27.61 -12.81 4.21
CA ALA A 15 26.50 -12.31 3.42
C ALA A 15 25.43 -11.87 4.42
N LEU A 16 25.47 -10.59 4.79
CA LEU A 16 24.36 -9.90 5.41
C LEU A 16 23.24 -9.94 4.39
N SER A 17 22.46 -11.03 4.38
CA SER A 17 21.18 -11.09 3.69
C SER A 17 20.19 -10.22 4.46
N LEU A 18 20.41 -8.91 4.43
CA LEU A 18 19.43 -7.89 4.77
C LEU A 18 18.51 -7.71 3.56
N ALA A 19 17.75 -8.76 3.24
CA ALA A 19 16.61 -8.69 2.36
C ALA A 19 15.40 -9.27 3.11
N ALA A 20 15.00 -8.57 4.17
CA ALA A 20 13.68 -8.73 4.77
C ALA A 20 12.73 -7.59 4.32
N PHE A 21 13.01 -6.99 3.16
CA PHE A 21 12.01 -6.23 2.42
C PHE A 21 11.29 -7.25 1.56
N GLY A 22 10.10 -7.70 2.00
CA GLY A 22 9.25 -8.56 1.18
C GLY A 22 8.99 -7.90 -0.17
N ASP A 23 8.85 -8.71 -1.22
CA ASP A 23 8.56 -8.18 -2.56
C ASP A 23 7.31 -7.28 -2.54
N PRO A 24 7.28 -6.18 -3.32
CA PRO A 24 6.09 -5.34 -3.43
C PRO A 24 4.91 -6.19 -3.92
N CYS A 25 3.78 -6.06 -3.22
CA CYS A 25 2.54 -6.72 -3.57
C CYS A 25 1.73 -5.86 -4.52
N ASP A 26 1.97 -6.00 -5.83
CA ASP A 26 1.24 -5.25 -6.83
C ASP A 26 -0.15 -5.84 -7.08
N VAL A 27 -1.15 -4.96 -7.11
CA VAL A 27 -2.52 -5.29 -7.44
C VAL A 27 -2.81 -4.78 -8.84
N VAL A 28 -3.42 -5.62 -9.68
CA VAL A 28 -3.91 -5.23 -11.01
C VAL A 28 -5.41 -5.44 -11.03
N THR A 29 -6.16 -4.40 -11.40
CA THR A 29 -7.62 -4.45 -11.52
C THR A 29 -8.10 -3.65 -12.71
N SER A 30 -9.36 -3.81 -13.10
CA SER A 30 -9.98 -3.10 -14.21
C SER A 30 -11.44 -2.79 -13.90
N SER A 31 -11.92 -1.62 -14.32
CA SER A 31 -13.35 -1.32 -14.19
C SER A 31 -14.18 -2.01 -15.26
N ASP A 32 -15.44 -2.26 -14.94
CA ASP A 32 -16.43 -2.67 -15.93
C ASP A 32 -16.84 -1.45 -16.77
N LEU A 33 -16.40 -1.40 -18.02
CA LEU A 33 -16.71 -0.32 -18.95
C LEU A 33 -18.21 -0.25 -19.30
N ALA A 34 -18.91 -1.38 -19.27
CA ALA A 34 -20.35 -1.46 -19.50
C ALA A 34 -21.17 -1.15 -18.23
N GLY A 35 -20.53 -1.19 -17.06
CA GLY A 35 -21.14 -0.89 -15.77
C GLY A 35 -21.45 0.60 -15.58
N SER A 36 -22.09 0.92 -14.46
CA SER A 36 -22.41 2.30 -14.09
C SER A 36 -21.17 3.07 -13.59
N ASP A 37 -21.25 4.41 -13.60
CA ASP A 37 -20.23 5.32 -13.06
C ASP A 37 -20.15 5.30 -11.52
N ASP A 38 -21.12 4.67 -10.85
CA ASP A 38 -21.13 4.48 -9.39
C ASP A 38 -20.62 3.10 -8.95
N GLN A 39 -20.06 2.31 -9.87
CA GLN A 39 -19.51 0.99 -9.54
C GLN A 39 -18.43 1.08 -8.45
N VAL A 40 -18.41 0.09 -7.56
CA VAL A 40 -17.39 -0.05 -6.53
C VAL A 40 -16.72 -1.40 -6.67
N ILE A 41 -15.41 -1.38 -6.90
CA ILE A 41 -14.59 -2.58 -7.05
C ILE A 41 -13.81 -2.79 -5.75
N ASN A 42 -14.00 -3.95 -5.11
CA ASN A 42 -13.32 -4.25 -3.85
C ASN A 42 -11.90 -4.74 -4.11
N VAL A 43 -10.94 -4.14 -3.41
CA VAL A 43 -9.53 -4.53 -3.42
C VAL A 43 -9.08 -4.74 -1.98
N THR A 44 -8.84 -5.99 -1.59
CA THR A 44 -8.37 -6.33 -0.26
C THR A 44 -6.90 -6.70 -0.29
N PHE A 45 -6.06 -5.96 0.44
CA PHE A 45 -4.64 -6.25 0.55
C PHE A 45 -4.41 -7.41 1.53
N PRO A 46 -3.71 -8.49 1.12
CA PRO A 46 -3.34 -9.59 2.01
C PRO A 46 -2.51 -9.13 3.22
N LYS A 47 -2.49 -9.92 4.30
CA LYS A 47 -1.84 -9.55 5.58
C LYS A 47 -0.33 -9.42 5.46
N GLU A 48 0.25 -10.23 4.58
CA GLU A 48 1.66 -10.26 4.22
C GLU A 48 2.09 -9.05 3.37
N CYS A 49 1.14 -8.35 2.77
CA CYS A 49 1.37 -7.27 1.82
C CYS A 49 1.36 -5.91 2.52
N LEU A 50 2.56 -5.44 2.87
CA LEU A 50 2.71 -4.15 3.56
C LEU A 50 2.92 -2.98 2.60
N PHE A 51 3.26 -3.22 1.34
CA PHE A 51 3.41 -2.17 0.34
C PHE A 51 3.34 -2.74 -1.09
N GLY A 52 3.03 -1.88 -2.06
CA GLY A 52 3.01 -2.21 -3.48
C GLY A 52 2.31 -1.13 -4.31
N ALA A 53 2.07 -1.40 -5.58
CA ALA A 53 1.29 -0.54 -6.48
C ALA A 53 -0.12 -1.09 -6.70
N VAL A 54 -1.06 -0.19 -6.97
CA VAL A 54 -2.38 -0.51 -7.52
C VAL A 54 -2.43 -0.01 -8.95
N ASN A 55 -2.52 -0.94 -9.89
CA ASN A 55 -2.69 -0.69 -11.31
C ASN A 55 -4.17 -0.82 -11.66
N TRP A 56 -4.84 0.31 -11.88
CA TRP A 56 -6.26 0.35 -12.19
C TRP A 56 -6.48 0.69 -13.67
N ASN A 57 -6.82 -0.33 -14.44
CA ASN A 57 -7.09 -0.23 -15.86
C ASN A 57 -8.50 0.31 -16.11
N TYR A 58 -8.60 1.25 -17.06
CA TYR A 58 -9.84 1.93 -17.42
C TYR A 58 -10.65 2.43 -16.21
N PRO A 59 -10.10 3.33 -15.37
CA PRO A 59 -10.74 3.77 -14.14
C PRO A 59 -12.14 4.35 -14.36
N LYS A 60 -13.14 3.77 -13.69
CA LYS A 60 -14.55 4.16 -13.72
C LYS A 60 -15.18 3.83 -12.36
N GLY A 61 -15.91 4.77 -11.78
CA GLY A 61 -16.43 4.64 -10.42
C GLY A 61 -15.33 4.69 -9.36
N SER A 62 -15.31 3.72 -8.44
CA SER A 62 -14.41 3.72 -7.29
C SER A 62 -13.79 2.36 -6.97
N LEU A 63 -12.60 2.39 -6.39
CA LEU A 63 -12.01 1.26 -5.69
C LEU A 63 -12.29 1.37 -4.19
N LEU A 64 -12.79 0.31 -3.58
CA LEU A 64 -12.81 0.17 -2.12
C LEU A 64 -11.58 -0.64 -1.70
N LEU A 65 -10.56 0.07 -1.24
CA LEU A 65 -9.31 -0.50 -0.74
C LEU A 65 -9.48 -0.89 0.73
N THR A 66 -9.21 -2.14 1.07
CA THR A 66 -9.31 -2.63 2.44
C THR A 66 -8.09 -3.42 2.89
N HIS A 67 -7.77 -3.33 4.18
CA HIS A 67 -6.82 -4.21 4.84
C HIS A 67 -7.35 -4.54 6.23
N ALA A 68 -7.21 -5.80 6.64
CA ALA A 68 -7.68 -6.26 7.94
C ALA A 68 -6.63 -7.14 8.63
N GLU A 69 -6.21 -6.69 9.81
CA GLU A 69 -5.28 -7.41 10.66
C GLU A 69 -5.73 -7.33 12.13
N ALA A 70 -6.16 -8.48 12.66
CA ALA A 70 -6.70 -8.57 14.00
C ALA A 70 -5.69 -8.13 15.08
N ALA A 71 -6.19 -7.39 16.08
CA ALA A 71 -5.42 -6.93 17.25
C ALA A 71 -4.19 -6.06 16.96
N LYS A 72 -4.07 -5.51 15.74
CA LYS A 72 -3.03 -4.54 15.37
C LYS A 72 -3.61 -3.18 15.06
N ASN A 73 -2.88 -2.15 15.47
CA ASN A 73 -3.11 -0.79 15.04
C ASN A 73 -2.18 -0.52 13.84
N PHE A 74 -2.75 -0.03 12.75
CA PHE A 74 -2.00 0.31 11.56
C PHE A 74 -2.66 1.48 10.84
N LYS A 75 -1.98 2.03 9.83
CA LYS A 75 -2.59 2.93 8.86
C LYS A 75 -2.58 2.27 7.48
N LEU A 76 -3.70 2.39 6.76
CA LEU A 76 -3.72 2.17 5.32
C LEU A 76 -3.48 3.52 4.67
N CYS A 77 -2.39 3.64 3.92
CA CYS A 77 -1.98 4.84 3.22
C CYS A 77 -1.95 4.59 1.72
N ILE A 78 -2.33 5.60 0.95
CA ILE A 78 -2.07 5.68 -0.48
C ILE A 78 -1.21 6.91 -0.78
N GLU A 79 -0.35 6.79 -1.78
CA GLU A 79 0.58 7.84 -2.20
C GLU A 79 0.54 7.96 -3.73
N GLU A 80 1.02 9.10 -4.22
CA GLU A 80 1.09 9.35 -5.65
C GLU A 80 2.07 8.36 -6.33
N GLY A 81 1.56 7.57 -7.26
CA GLY A 81 2.34 6.72 -8.18
C GLY A 81 2.75 7.47 -9.45
N TRP A 82 2.98 6.73 -10.55
CA TRP A 82 3.41 7.34 -11.82
C TRP A 82 2.29 8.07 -12.57
N THR A 83 1.06 7.56 -12.50
CA THR A 83 -0.08 8.11 -13.26
C THR A 83 -1.28 8.23 -12.32
N VAL A 84 -1.23 9.17 -11.39
CA VAL A 84 -2.33 9.36 -10.44
C VAL A 84 -3.32 10.37 -10.96
N GLU A 85 -4.45 9.84 -11.42
CA GLU A 85 -5.63 10.61 -11.72
C GLU A 85 -6.75 10.05 -10.84
N ILE A 86 -6.79 10.57 -9.60
CA ILE A 86 -7.80 10.29 -8.58
C ILE A 86 -8.56 11.59 -8.34
N SER A 87 -9.90 11.54 -8.38
CA SER A 87 -10.73 12.72 -8.13
C SER A 87 -11.10 12.88 -6.65
N ARG A 88 -11.15 11.77 -5.91
CA ARG A 88 -11.57 11.76 -4.51
C ARG A 88 -11.00 10.58 -3.75
N VAL A 89 -10.66 10.83 -2.49
CA VAL A 89 -10.35 9.79 -1.51
C VAL A 89 -11.23 10.00 -0.29
N GLN A 90 -11.89 8.95 0.17
CA GLN A 90 -12.74 8.99 1.36
C GLN A 90 -12.32 7.88 2.32
N GLU A 91 -12.15 8.22 3.59
CA GLU A 91 -12.10 7.25 4.67
C GLU A 91 -13.48 6.62 4.86
N VAL A 92 -13.52 5.30 5.00
CA VAL A 92 -14.73 4.54 5.33
C VAL A 92 -14.58 3.95 6.72
N LYS A 93 -15.38 4.44 7.67
CA LYS A 93 -15.37 3.98 9.06
C LYS A 93 -16.78 3.82 9.60
N ASN A 94 -17.13 2.62 10.07
CA ASN A 94 -18.44 2.32 10.64
C ASN A 94 -19.61 2.76 9.73
N GLY A 95 -19.47 2.59 8.42
CA GLY A 95 -20.45 3.01 7.42
C GLY A 95 -20.49 4.52 7.12
N HIS A 96 -19.65 5.32 7.77
CA HIS A 96 -19.51 6.75 7.49
C HIS A 96 -18.36 7.04 6.53
N TYR A 97 -18.57 8.03 5.67
CA TYR A 97 -17.60 8.48 4.69
C TYR A 97 -17.07 9.86 5.08
N LYS A 98 -15.74 10.01 5.10
CA LYS A 98 -15.08 11.29 5.32
C LYS A 98 -14.08 11.57 4.20
N THR A 99 -14.30 12.65 3.46
CA THR A 99 -13.35 13.07 2.42
C THR A 99 -12.00 13.43 3.04
N LEU A 100 -10.94 12.87 2.47
CA LEU A 100 -9.56 13.16 2.82
C LEU A 100 -8.90 13.98 1.69
N PRO A 101 -7.79 14.67 1.97
CA PRO A 101 -6.97 15.27 0.92
C PRO A 101 -6.54 14.23 -0.12
N LEU A 102 -6.30 14.67 -1.36
CA LEU A 102 -5.69 13.80 -2.37
C LEU A 102 -4.22 13.52 -1.98
N PRO A 103 -3.71 12.32 -2.26
CA PRO A 103 -2.35 11.94 -1.91
C PRO A 103 -1.34 12.64 -2.81
N THR A 104 -0.19 13.00 -2.23
CA THR A 104 1.03 13.35 -2.98
C THR A 104 2.16 12.39 -2.59
N LYS A 105 3.31 12.48 -3.26
CA LYS A 105 4.50 11.72 -2.86
C LYS A 105 4.99 12.05 -1.45
N GLU A 106 4.92 13.32 -1.05
CA GLU A 106 5.39 13.80 0.25
C GLU A 106 4.32 13.70 1.34
N LYS A 107 3.05 13.71 0.94
CA LYS A 107 1.89 13.71 1.84
C LYS A 107 0.92 12.60 1.43
N PRO A 108 1.20 11.35 1.85
CA PRO A 108 0.28 10.26 1.60
C PRO A 108 -1.05 10.49 2.32
N THR A 109 -2.13 10.00 1.72
CA THR A 109 -3.45 10.02 2.32
C THR A 109 -3.67 8.72 3.08
N CYS A 110 -3.89 8.83 4.38
CA CYS A 110 -3.97 7.68 5.27
C CYS A 110 -5.28 7.64 6.06
N THR A 111 -5.73 6.44 6.37
CA THR A 111 -6.74 6.17 7.39
C THR A 111 -6.17 5.24 8.46
N ASP A 112 -6.41 5.56 9.73
CA ASP A 112 -6.07 4.70 10.86
C ASP A 112 -7.04 3.53 10.96
N SER A 113 -6.53 2.33 11.25
CA SER A 113 -7.35 1.15 11.49
C SER A 113 -8.32 1.35 12.66
N SER A 114 -9.55 0.87 12.53
CA SER A 114 -10.53 0.76 13.60
C SER A 114 -10.94 -0.71 13.73
N ASN A 115 -10.87 -1.27 14.94
CA ASN A 115 -11.17 -2.68 15.20
C ASN A 115 -10.35 -3.68 14.33
N GLY A 116 -9.12 -3.32 13.98
CA GLY A 116 -8.24 -4.14 13.15
C GLY A 116 -8.54 -4.07 11.65
N GLU A 117 -9.37 -3.14 11.19
CA GLU A 117 -9.67 -2.93 9.78
C GLU A 117 -9.46 -1.47 9.37
N ALA A 118 -9.01 -1.23 8.15
CA ALA A 118 -8.93 0.10 7.56
C ALA A 118 -9.43 0.08 6.11
N ALA A 119 -10.16 1.12 5.70
CA ALA A 119 -10.76 1.19 4.39
C ALA A 119 -10.71 2.61 3.78
N LEU A 120 -10.32 2.68 2.50
CA LEU A 120 -10.34 3.89 1.69
C LEU A 120 -11.19 3.65 0.43
N LEU A 121 -12.12 4.56 0.15
CA LEU A 121 -12.81 4.63 -1.13
C LEU A 121 -12.08 5.63 -2.03
N VAL A 122 -11.58 5.17 -3.16
CA VAL A 122 -10.78 5.94 -4.11
C VAL A 122 -11.54 6.06 -5.43
N SER A 123 -11.91 7.27 -5.82
CA SER A 123 -12.75 7.51 -7.00
C SER A 123 -11.94 8.02 -8.18
N ALA A 124 -12.26 7.51 -9.37
CA ALA A 124 -11.71 8.02 -10.63
C ALA A 124 -12.33 9.38 -10.99
N PRO A 125 -11.64 10.23 -11.75
CA PRO A 125 -12.25 11.35 -12.46
C PRO A 125 -13.28 10.86 -13.47
N GLU A 126 -14.32 11.66 -13.71
CA GLU A 126 -15.27 11.39 -14.78
C GLU A 126 -14.57 11.39 -16.13
N GLY A 127 -14.89 10.41 -16.98
CA GLY A 127 -14.37 10.33 -18.34
C GLY A 127 -12.89 9.92 -18.44
N GLN A 128 -12.26 9.46 -17.36
CA GLN A 128 -10.92 8.87 -17.42
C GLN A 128 -10.90 7.67 -18.38
N ARG A 129 -9.92 7.63 -19.29
CA ARG A 129 -9.76 6.56 -20.29
C ARG A 129 -8.46 5.78 -20.16
N TYR A 130 -7.47 6.36 -19.48
CA TYR A 130 -6.15 5.75 -19.31
C TYR A 130 -5.99 5.15 -17.93
N MET A 131 -5.07 4.19 -17.83
CA MET A 131 -4.74 3.51 -16.57
C MET A 131 -4.24 4.51 -15.52
N THR A 132 -4.75 4.39 -14.30
CA THR A 132 -4.18 5.09 -13.13
C THR A 132 -3.35 4.12 -12.29
N MET A 133 -2.18 4.56 -11.84
CA MET A 133 -1.32 3.82 -10.93
C MET A 133 -0.95 4.68 -9.72
N PHE A 134 -1.27 4.18 -8.53
CA PHE A 134 -0.89 4.76 -7.24
C PHE A 134 -0.28 3.69 -6.33
N ASN A 135 0.55 4.07 -5.36
CA ASN A 135 1.10 3.09 -4.41
C ASN A 135 0.27 3.05 -3.13
N TYR A 136 0.37 1.94 -2.41
CA TYR A 136 -0.17 1.80 -1.07
C TYR A 136 0.90 1.33 -0.08
N ARG A 137 0.66 1.64 1.20
CA ARG A 137 1.46 1.13 2.32
C ARG A 137 0.58 0.86 3.53
N ILE A 138 0.87 -0.24 4.22
CA ILE A 138 0.34 -0.57 5.54
C ILE A 138 1.41 -0.20 6.57
N VAL A 139 1.17 0.86 7.33
CA VAL A 139 2.10 1.35 8.35
C VAL A 139 1.68 0.80 9.70
N LEU A 140 2.36 -0.26 10.16
CA LEU A 140 2.16 -0.82 11.48
C LEU A 140 2.55 0.21 12.54
N GLN A 141 1.65 0.47 13.50
CA GLN A 141 1.94 1.34 14.63
C GLN A 141 2.48 0.49 15.77
N SER A 142 3.68 0.81 16.26
CA SER A 142 4.14 0.22 17.51
C SER A 142 3.23 0.70 18.63
N LYS A 143 2.78 -0.22 19.50
CA LYS A 143 2.20 0.17 20.78
C LYS A 143 3.28 1.00 21.49
N GLY A 144 2.99 2.27 21.77
CA GLY A 144 3.92 3.19 22.39
C GLY A 144 4.65 2.49 23.54
N GLY A 145 5.97 2.40 23.42
CA GLY A 145 6.80 1.93 24.52
C GLY A 145 6.58 2.87 25.70
N ASN A 146 6.00 2.35 26.77
CA ASN A 146 5.89 3.03 28.04
C ASN A 146 7.33 3.33 28.50
N LYS A 147 7.81 4.55 28.29
CA LYS A 147 9.04 5.01 28.92
C LYS A 147 8.67 5.33 30.37
N HIS A 148 8.88 4.35 31.24
CA HIS A 148 9.05 4.58 32.67
C HIS A 148 10.41 5.24 32.92
#